data_AF-A0A6C0Y9F3-F1
#
_entry.id   AF-A0A6C0Y9F3-F1
#
_cell.length_a   1.000
_cell.length_b   1.000
_cell.length_c   1.000
_cell.angle_alpha   90.00
_cell.angle_beta   90.00
_cell.angle_gamma   90.00
#
_symmetry.space_group_name_H-M   'P 1'
#
loop_
_entity.id
_entity.type
_entity.pdbx_description
1 polymer ?
#
loop_
_entity_poly.entity_id
_entity_poly.type
_entity_poly.pdbx_seq_one_letter_code
_entity_poly.pdbx_strand_id
1 'polypeptide(L)'
;MKIFFLTLVALALTACSKPHDKYVGYWQLEDTKYPKVLEIYKEGKETYIVNENILSETDWFGNKKSGTVLEKKEKELGVNNGLAVITFNLSDDGKTLRISNQRYTKISEDDAKQMITHKKNCESLRLKYREEAKAFNIFARDAQKVEQDKIKDNYRELQKEIPNCSFGI
;
A
#
# COMPACT_ATOMS: atom_id res chain seq x y z
N MET A 1 62.69 7.05 -6.34
CA MET A 1 61.59 6.79 -7.30
C MET A 1 60.36 6.44 -6.47
N LYS A 2 59.23 7.08 -6.78
CA LYS A 2 58.07 7.25 -5.88
C LYS A 2 57.39 5.92 -5.52
N ILE A 3 57.12 5.80 -4.22
CA ILE A 3 56.32 4.78 -3.54
C ILE A 3 54.90 4.79 -4.13
N PHE A 4 54.45 3.68 -4.73
CA PHE A 4 53.05 3.46 -5.07
C PHE A 4 52.41 2.51 -4.04
N PHE A 5 52.11 3.06 -2.87
CA PHE A 5 51.08 2.54 -1.98
C PHE A 5 49.79 3.26 -2.33
N LEU A 6 48.83 2.57 -2.94
CA LEU A 6 47.42 2.98 -2.98
C LEU A 6 46.57 1.75 -3.26
N THR A 7 46.67 0.77 -2.36
CA THR A 7 45.59 -0.20 -2.15
C THR A 7 44.38 0.59 -1.65
N LEU A 8 43.47 0.86 -2.59
CA LEU A 8 42.17 1.46 -2.37
C LEU A 8 41.36 0.52 -1.46
N VAL A 9 41.51 0.66 -0.15
CA VAL A 9 40.54 0.15 0.82
C VAL A 9 39.28 0.95 0.54
N ALA A 10 38.43 0.43 -0.34
CA ALA A 10 37.05 0.86 -0.43
C ALA A 10 36.48 0.72 0.97
N LEU A 11 36.34 1.84 1.68
CA LEU A 11 35.53 1.91 2.89
C LEU A 11 34.13 1.46 2.48
N ALA A 12 33.87 0.17 2.63
CA ALA A 12 32.54 -0.34 2.86
C ALA A 12 32.09 0.26 4.19
N LEU A 13 31.69 1.53 4.16
CA LEU A 13 30.65 2.06 5.02
C LEU A 13 29.38 1.31 4.64
N THR A 14 29.33 0.00 4.91
CA THR A 14 28.09 -0.60 5.33
C THR A 14 27.78 0.16 6.61
N ALA A 15 27.01 1.24 6.50
CA ALA A 15 26.31 1.76 7.65
C ALA A 15 25.76 0.51 8.36
N CYS A 16 26.16 0.29 9.61
CA CYS A 16 25.57 -0.74 10.47
C CYS A 16 24.11 -0.32 10.74
N SER A 17 23.30 -0.22 9.69
CA SER A 17 21.87 -0.12 9.77
C SER A 17 21.43 -1.35 10.51
N LYS A 18 20.64 -1.17 11.57
CA LYS A 18 20.12 -2.31 12.32
C LYS A 18 19.43 -3.25 11.33
N PRO A 19 19.51 -4.58 11.49
CA PRO A 19 18.92 -5.53 10.55
C PRO A 19 17.46 -5.19 10.18
N HIS A 20 16.69 -4.73 11.16
CA HIS A 20 15.29 -4.32 11.05
C HIS A 20 15.05 -3.06 10.20
N ASP A 21 16.06 -2.20 10.00
CA ASP A 21 15.93 -0.97 9.20
C ASP A 21 15.59 -1.27 7.74
N LYS A 22 16.00 -2.44 7.23
CA LYS A 22 15.73 -2.87 5.86
C LYS A 22 14.23 -3.07 5.57
N TYR A 23 13.44 -3.33 6.62
CA TYR A 23 11.99 -3.50 6.52
C TYR A 23 11.27 -2.17 6.27
N VAL A 24 11.88 -1.03 6.65
CA VAL A 24 11.26 0.28 6.51
C VAL A 24 11.00 0.60 5.03
N GLY A 25 9.79 1.06 4.75
CA GLY A 25 9.34 1.42 3.41
C GLY A 25 7.95 0.88 3.10
N TYR A 26 7.63 0.92 1.81
CA TYR A 26 6.32 0.54 1.27
C TYR A 26 6.41 -0.78 0.52
N TRP A 27 5.41 -1.62 0.69
CA TRP A 27 5.39 -3.00 0.26
C TRP A 27 4.08 -3.28 -0.45
N GLN A 28 4.10 -3.43 -1.77
CA GLN A 28 2.91 -3.73 -2.57
C GLN A 28 2.66 -5.22 -2.58
N LEU A 29 1.45 -5.63 -2.20
CA LEU A 29 1.00 -7.01 -2.30
C LEU A 29 0.90 -7.43 -3.77
N GLU A 30 1.41 -8.61 -4.08
CA GLU A 30 1.35 -9.19 -5.41
C GLU A 30 0.07 -10.02 -5.62
N ASP A 31 -0.24 -10.31 -6.89
CA ASP A 31 -1.33 -11.20 -7.30
C ASP A 31 -2.71 -10.86 -6.72
N THR A 32 -3.00 -9.56 -6.56
CA THR A 32 -4.29 -9.06 -6.05
C THR A 32 -5.02 -8.22 -7.09
N LYS A 33 -6.35 -8.38 -7.18
CA LYS A 33 -7.22 -7.57 -8.05
C LYS A 33 -7.22 -6.09 -7.65
N TYR A 34 -7.16 -5.83 -6.35
CA TYR A 34 -7.14 -4.46 -5.81
C TYR A 34 -5.79 -4.22 -5.14
N PRO A 35 -5.11 -3.10 -5.45
CA PRO A 35 -3.82 -2.81 -4.87
C PRO A 35 -3.94 -2.74 -3.34
N LYS A 36 -2.98 -3.38 -2.66
CA LYS A 36 -2.76 -3.22 -1.23
C LYS A 36 -1.31 -2.86 -1.02
N VAL A 37 -1.06 -1.84 -0.21
CA VAL A 37 0.29 -1.37 0.07
C VAL A 37 0.48 -1.29 1.57
N LEU A 38 1.30 -2.17 2.09
CA LEU A 38 1.72 -2.17 3.49
C LEU A 38 2.85 -1.16 3.67
N GLU A 39 2.85 -0.42 4.77
CA GLU A 39 3.92 0.48 5.16
C GLU A 39 4.53 0.00 6.47
N ILE A 40 5.85 -0.06 6.53
CA ILE A 40 6.60 -0.25 7.78
C ILE A 40 7.41 1.02 8.02
N TYR A 41 7.20 1.64 9.18
CA TYR A 41 7.91 2.85 9.57
C TYR A 41 8.45 2.72 11.00
N LYS A 42 9.39 3.61 11.34
CA LYS A 42 9.92 3.71 12.70
C LYS A 42 9.23 4.83 13.44
N GLU A 43 8.87 4.55 14.69
CA GLU A 43 8.49 5.56 15.67
C GLU A 43 9.62 5.68 16.71
N GLY A 44 10.32 6.81 16.71
CA GLY A 44 11.53 6.98 17.51
C GLY A 44 12.71 6.12 17.03
N LYS A 45 13.53 5.61 17.97
CA LYS A 45 14.80 4.94 17.64
C LYS A 45 14.71 3.41 17.49
N GLU A 46 13.69 2.80 18.10
CA GLU A 46 13.60 1.35 18.28
C GLU A 46 12.22 0.77 17.99
N THR A 47 11.16 1.55 17.87
CA THR A 47 9.82 1.01 17.66
C THR A 47 9.53 0.95 16.16
N TYR A 48 9.10 -0.22 15.69
CA TYR A 48 8.68 -0.41 14.30
C TYR A 48 7.18 -0.61 14.30
N ILE A 49 6.49 0.03 13.37
CA ILE A 49 5.05 -0.01 13.25
C ILE A 49 4.71 -0.44 11.83
N VAL A 50 3.73 -1.33 11.69
CA VAL A 50 3.14 -1.70 10.41
C VAL A 50 1.76 -1.07 10.26
N ASN A 51 1.57 -0.42 9.12
CA ASN A 51 0.28 -0.04 8.58
C ASN A 51 -0.04 -1.02 7.44
N GLU A 52 -0.96 -1.94 7.69
CA GLU A 52 -1.23 -3.10 6.82
C GLU A 52 -1.71 -2.77 5.39
N ASN A 53 -2.20 -1.55 5.16
CA ASN A 53 -2.73 -1.09 3.87
C ASN A 53 -2.97 0.43 3.84
N ILE A 54 -2.01 1.24 3.39
CA ILE A 54 -2.15 2.71 3.34
C ILE A 54 -3.30 3.20 2.44
N LEU A 55 -3.87 2.32 1.61
CA LEU A 55 -5.00 2.61 0.72
C LEU A 55 -6.37 2.37 1.37
N SER A 56 -6.40 1.89 2.62
CA SER A 56 -7.61 1.64 3.40
C SER A 56 -7.60 2.44 4.69
N GLU A 57 -8.73 3.09 4.99
CA GLU A 57 -8.94 3.83 6.25
C GLU A 57 -9.33 2.90 7.42
N THR A 58 -9.79 1.69 7.11
CA THR A 58 -10.13 0.68 8.09
C THR A 58 -9.12 -0.45 8.10
N ASP A 59 -9.02 -1.10 9.26
CA ASP A 59 -8.34 -2.39 9.39
C ASP A 59 -9.14 -3.53 8.72
N TRP A 60 -8.62 -4.77 8.81
CA TRP A 60 -9.29 -5.99 8.34
C TRP A 60 -10.72 -6.18 8.90
N PHE A 61 -10.99 -5.68 10.11
CA PHE A 61 -12.26 -5.83 10.81
C PHE A 61 -13.22 -4.64 10.62
N GLY A 62 -12.83 -3.65 9.82
CA GLY A 62 -13.64 -2.46 9.58
C GLY A 62 -13.51 -1.38 10.66
N ASN A 63 -12.61 -1.54 11.63
CA ASN A 63 -12.35 -0.52 12.65
C ASN A 63 -11.46 0.58 12.10
N LYS A 64 -11.49 1.75 12.76
CA LYS A 64 -10.52 2.81 12.49
C LYS A 64 -9.12 2.23 12.64
N LYS A 65 -8.34 2.36 11.58
CA LYS A 65 -7.00 1.82 11.54
C LYS A 65 -6.09 2.47 12.58
N SER A 66 -5.37 1.64 13.32
CA SER A 66 -4.18 2.02 14.08
C SER A 66 -2.99 1.19 13.59
N GLY A 67 -1.80 1.79 13.59
CA GLY A 67 -0.58 1.04 13.29
C GLY A 67 -0.36 -0.05 14.34
N THR A 68 0.14 -1.22 13.91
CA THR A 68 0.46 -2.33 14.81
C THR A 68 1.95 -2.31 15.12
N VAL A 69 2.32 -2.32 16.40
CA VAL A 69 3.72 -2.42 16.82
C VAL A 69 4.25 -3.80 16.43
N LEU A 70 5.38 -3.82 15.73
CA LEU A 70 6.05 -5.05 15.33
C LEU A 70 6.94 -5.55 16.47
N GLU A 71 6.84 -6.84 16.76
CA GLU A 71 7.74 -7.56 17.65
C GLU A 71 9.08 -7.80 16.93
N LYS A 72 10.19 -7.62 17.65
CA LYS A 72 11.53 -7.95 17.15
C LYS A 72 11.91 -9.33 17.64
N LYS A 73 12.36 -10.19 16.72
CA LYS A 73 12.96 -11.47 17.04
C LYS A 73 14.25 -11.64 16.25
N GLU A 74 15.37 -11.60 16.97
CA GLU A 74 16.72 -11.66 16.39
C GLU A 74 16.97 -10.60 15.30
N LYS A 75 16.83 -10.97 14.03
CA LYS A 75 17.01 -10.11 12.84
C LYS A 75 15.70 -9.85 12.09
N GLU A 76 14.58 -10.34 12.61
CA GLU A 76 13.28 -10.34 11.98
C GLU A 76 12.28 -9.47 12.75
N LEU A 77 11.29 -8.97 12.00
CA LEU A 77 10.10 -8.33 12.56
C LEU A 77 8.91 -9.28 12.43
N GLY A 78 7.90 -9.11 13.27
CA GLY A 78 6.65 -9.85 13.13
C GLY A 78 5.50 -9.22 13.88
N VAL A 79 4.28 -9.68 13.61
CA VAL A 79 3.08 -9.27 14.35
C VAL A 79 2.73 -10.36 15.35
N ASN A 80 2.61 -9.99 16.63
CA ASN A 80 2.12 -10.87 17.66
C ASN A 80 0.58 -10.82 17.68
N ASN A 81 -0.08 -11.97 17.47
CA ASN A 81 -1.53 -12.07 17.47
C ASN A 81 -2.12 -12.64 18.79
N GLY A 82 -1.30 -12.70 19.84
CA GLY A 82 -1.67 -13.26 21.15
C GLY A 82 -1.46 -14.78 21.28
N LEU A 83 -1.28 -15.50 20.16
CA LEU A 83 -1.00 -16.94 20.15
C LEU A 83 0.39 -17.26 19.60
N ALA A 84 0.82 -16.51 18.58
CA ALA A 84 2.13 -16.66 17.94
C ALA A 84 2.60 -15.33 17.33
N VAL A 85 3.88 -15.28 16.98
CA VAL A 85 4.44 -14.20 16.17
C VAL A 85 4.38 -14.61 14.70
N ILE A 86 3.64 -13.86 13.90
CA ILE A 86 3.63 -13.98 12.45
C ILE A 86 4.86 -13.25 11.93
N THR A 87 5.90 -14.02 11.61
CA THR A 87 7.18 -13.49 11.11
C THR A 87 7.03 -12.85 9.74
N PHE A 88 7.68 -11.70 9.57
CA PHE A 88 7.88 -11.03 8.29
C PHE A 88 9.24 -11.47 7.76
N ASN A 89 9.24 -12.30 6.71
CA ASN A 89 10.47 -12.83 6.13
C ASN A 89 10.93 -11.89 5.01
N LEU A 90 12.03 -11.18 5.25
CA LEU A 90 12.64 -10.29 4.28
C LEU A 90 13.71 -11.03 3.48
N SER A 91 13.70 -10.90 2.15
CA SER A 91 14.77 -11.43 1.31
C SER A 91 16.11 -10.73 1.59
N ASP A 92 17.23 -11.43 1.35
CA ASP A 92 18.56 -10.88 1.63
C ASP A 92 18.86 -9.57 0.89
N ASP A 93 18.30 -9.42 -0.32
CA ASP A 93 18.39 -8.21 -1.15
C ASP A 93 17.46 -7.07 -0.70
N GLY A 94 16.58 -7.32 0.29
CA GLY A 94 15.65 -6.35 0.85
C GLY A 94 14.53 -5.91 -0.10
N LYS A 95 14.27 -6.66 -1.19
CA LYS A 95 13.26 -6.29 -2.21
C LYS A 95 11.94 -7.03 -2.06
N THR A 96 11.94 -8.20 -1.42
CA THR A 96 10.75 -9.05 -1.26
C THR A 96 10.47 -9.27 0.21
N LEU A 97 9.22 -9.07 0.61
CA LEU A 97 8.73 -9.37 1.95
C LEU A 97 7.67 -10.46 1.86
N ARG A 98 7.81 -11.52 2.69
CA ARG A 98 6.82 -12.59 2.80
C ARG A 98 6.19 -12.59 4.18
N ILE A 99 4.87 -12.54 4.21
CA ILE A 99 4.07 -12.63 5.43
C ILE A 99 3.08 -13.77 5.21
N SER A 100 3.25 -14.86 5.96
CA SER A 100 2.51 -16.10 5.72
C SER A 100 2.66 -16.57 4.25
N ASN A 101 1.55 -16.72 3.52
CA ASN A 101 1.55 -17.09 2.10
C ASN A 101 1.59 -15.88 1.14
N GLN A 102 1.57 -14.65 1.65
CA GLN A 102 1.53 -13.44 0.85
C GLN A 102 2.94 -12.97 0.50
N ARG A 103 3.12 -12.53 -0.75
CA ARG A 103 4.36 -11.95 -1.27
C ARG A 103 4.14 -10.48 -1.56
N TYR A 104 5.08 -9.67 -1.11
CA TYR A 104 5.09 -8.24 -1.34
C TYR A 104 6.41 -7.84 -1.98
N THR A 105 6.34 -6.89 -2.91
CA THR A 105 7.51 -6.24 -3.50
C THR A 105 7.66 -4.84 -2.93
N LYS A 106 8.90 -4.44 -2.63
CA LYS A 106 9.21 -3.09 -2.17
C LYS A 106 8.96 -2.08 -3.29
N ILE A 107 8.23 -1.01 -3.00
CA ILE A 107 7.96 0.09 -3.94
C ILE A 107 8.58 1.39 -3.44
N SER A 108 8.72 2.36 -4.33
CA SER A 108 9.21 3.68 -3.94
C SER A 108 8.15 4.47 -3.15
N GLU A 109 8.58 5.48 -2.39
CA GLU A 109 7.67 6.40 -1.72
C GLU A 109 6.82 7.20 -2.72
N ASP A 110 7.37 7.51 -3.91
CA ASP A 110 6.63 8.22 -4.96
C ASP A 110 5.49 7.34 -5.51
N ASP A 111 5.77 6.08 -5.83
CA ASP A 111 4.74 5.11 -6.27
C ASP A 111 3.63 4.99 -5.22
N ALA A 112 3.99 4.86 -3.94
CA ALA A 112 3.03 4.80 -2.84
C ALA A 112 2.15 6.06 -2.75
N LYS A 113 2.74 7.25 -2.89
CA LYS A 113 2.01 8.53 -2.92
C LYS A 113 1.08 8.65 -4.13
N GLN A 114 1.52 8.22 -5.30
CA GLN A 114 0.67 8.17 -6.50
C GLN A 114 -0.53 7.25 -6.29
N MET A 115 -0.32 6.06 -5.72
CA MET A 115 -1.41 5.12 -5.41
C MET A 115 -2.42 5.70 -4.41
N ILE A 116 -1.96 6.42 -3.37
CA ILE A 116 -2.84 7.14 -2.44
C ILE A 116 -3.65 8.20 -3.20
N THR A 117 -3.01 8.95 -4.10
CA THR A 117 -3.67 10.00 -4.90
C THR A 117 -4.73 9.40 -5.82
N HIS A 118 -4.42 8.33 -6.56
CA HIS A 118 -5.39 7.63 -7.39
C HIS A 118 -6.58 7.11 -6.59
N LYS A 119 -6.33 6.54 -5.39
CA LYS A 119 -7.40 6.10 -4.48
C LYS A 119 -8.32 7.25 -4.05
N LYS A 120 -7.75 8.40 -3.67
CA LYS A 120 -8.52 9.59 -3.30
C LYS A 120 -9.35 10.14 -4.46
N ASN A 121 -8.76 10.20 -5.65
CA ASN A 121 -9.47 10.64 -6.86
C ASN A 121 -10.63 9.69 -7.19
N CYS A 122 -10.42 8.38 -7.08
CA CYS A 122 -11.47 7.40 -7.29
C CYS A 122 -12.61 7.51 -6.28
N GLU A 123 -12.31 7.70 -4.99
CA GLU A 123 -13.35 7.92 -3.98
C GLU A 123 -14.11 9.22 -4.21
N SER A 124 -13.42 10.30 -4.60
CA SER A 124 -14.08 11.56 -4.98
C SER A 124 -15.04 11.37 -6.15
N LEU A 125 -14.60 10.65 -7.20
CA LEU A 125 -15.44 10.32 -8.36
C LEU A 125 -16.65 9.48 -7.96
N ARG A 126 -16.46 8.47 -7.11
CA ARG A 126 -17.54 7.63 -6.55
C ARG A 126 -18.56 8.46 -5.77
N LEU A 127 -18.10 9.41 -4.96
CA LEU A 127 -18.98 10.28 -4.19
C LEU A 127 -19.80 11.19 -5.10
N LYS A 128 -19.20 11.76 -6.15
CA LYS A 128 -19.93 12.54 -7.17
C LYS A 128 -21.00 11.72 -7.86
N TYR A 129 -20.66 10.51 -8.33
CA TYR A 129 -21.64 9.60 -8.93
C TYR A 129 -22.79 9.28 -7.96
N ARG A 130 -22.46 8.93 -6.71
CA ARG A 130 -23.47 8.63 -5.69
C ARG A 130 -24.43 9.79 -5.45
N GLU A 131 -23.93 11.02 -5.48
CA GLU A 131 -24.76 12.20 -5.31
C GLU A 131 -25.72 12.39 -6.49
N GLU A 132 -25.21 12.31 -7.73
CA GLU A 132 -26.05 12.41 -8.92
C GLU A 132 -27.07 11.26 -9.02
N ALA A 133 -26.65 10.04 -8.66
CA ALA A 133 -27.49 8.86 -8.69
C ALA A 133 -28.66 8.92 -7.68
N LYS A 134 -28.63 9.80 -6.67
CA LYS A 134 -29.78 10.02 -5.78
C LYS A 134 -31.00 10.54 -6.54
N ALA A 135 -30.80 11.26 -7.63
CA ALA A 135 -31.88 11.78 -8.47
C ALA A 135 -32.44 10.73 -9.45
N PHE A 136 -31.85 9.53 -9.52
CA PHE A 136 -32.29 8.51 -10.46
C PHE A 136 -33.64 7.93 -10.03
N ASN A 137 -34.60 7.99 -10.94
CA ASN A 137 -35.85 7.27 -10.82
C ASN A 137 -35.59 5.77 -11.06
N ILE A 138 -35.74 4.95 -10.03
CA ILE A 138 -35.58 3.49 -10.08
C ILE A 138 -36.61 2.80 -10.99
N PHE A 139 -37.73 3.47 -11.30
CA PHE A 139 -38.76 3.01 -12.22
C PHE A 139 -38.72 3.74 -13.57
N ALA A 140 -37.59 4.37 -13.89
CA ALA A 140 -37.40 5.08 -15.15
C ALA A 140 -37.65 4.17 -16.35
N ARG A 141 -38.35 4.72 -17.35
CA ARG A 141 -38.61 4.08 -18.64
C ARG A 141 -38.20 5.03 -19.76
N ASP A 142 -37.96 4.45 -20.92
CA ASP A 142 -37.71 5.17 -22.17
C ASP A 142 -36.64 6.27 -22.02
N ALA A 143 -36.98 7.53 -22.33
CA ALA A 143 -36.04 8.65 -22.31
C ALA A 143 -35.34 8.87 -20.96
N GLN A 144 -36.01 8.63 -19.82
CA GLN A 144 -35.40 8.79 -18.50
C GLN A 144 -34.33 7.72 -18.24
N LYS A 145 -34.56 6.50 -18.73
CA LYS A 145 -33.58 5.41 -18.58
C LYS A 145 -32.35 5.68 -19.45
N VAL A 146 -32.55 6.15 -20.67
CA VAL A 146 -31.46 6.54 -21.59
C VAL A 146 -30.58 7.63 -20.97
N GLU A 147 -31.18 8.64 -20.34
CA GLU A 147 -30.40 9.71 -19.69
C GLU A 147 -29.62 9.20 -18.47
N GLN A 148 -30.22 8.35 -17.64
CA GLN A 148 -29.50 7.72 -16.52
C GLN A 148 -28.33 6.84 -17.01
N ASP A 149 -28.54 6.04 -18.05
CA ASP A 149 -27.50 5.18 -18.61
C ASP A 149 -26.36 6.01 -19.23
N LYS A 150 -26.66 7.16 -19.83
CA LYS A 150 -25.65 8.11 -20.32
C LYS A 150 -24.78 8.66 -19.18
N ILE A 151 -25.38 9.01 -18.04
CA ILE A 151 -24.63 9.45 -16.85
C ILE A 151 -23.74 8.30 -16.35
N LYS A 152 -24.30 7.09 -16.24
CA LYS A 152 -23.54 5.89 -15.84
C LYS A 152 -22.34 5.63 -16.74
N ASP A 153 -22.52 5.69 -18.05
CA ASP A 153 -21.46 5.46 -19.02
C ASP A 153 -20.39 6.54 -18.97
N ASN A 154 -20.76 7.80 -18.79
CA ASN A 154 -19.80 8.89 -18.55
C ASN A 154 -18.91 8.59 -17.33
N TYR A 155 -19.51 8.14 -16.21
CA TYR A 155 -18.75 7.77 -15.02
C TYR A 155 -17.94 6.47 -15.19
N ARG A 156 -18.32 5.56 -16.08
CA ARG A 156 -17.49 4.40 -16.46
C ARG A 156 -16.26 4.82 -17.25
N GLU A 157 -16.37 5.81 -18.14
CA GLU A 157 -15.22 6.37 -18.85
C GLU A 157 -14.28 7.11 -17.90
N LEU A 158 -14.81 7.98 -17.03
CA LEU A 158 -14.01 8.70 -16.03
C LEU A 158 -13.26 7.75 -15.07
N GLN A 159 -13.82 6.57 -14.77
CA GLN A 159 -13.11 5.55 -13.99
C GLN A 159 -11.87 5.02 -14.69
N LYS A 160 -11.88 4.87 -16.02
CA LYS A 160 -10.73 4.34 -16.78
C LYS A 160 -9.53 5.30 -16.78
N GLU A 161 -9.79 6.59 -16.60
CA GLU A 161 -8.74 7.62 -16.49
C GLU A 161 -7.98 7.55 -15.16
N ILE A 162 -8.53 6.85 -14.15
CA ILE A 162 -7.93 6.73 -12.83
C ILE A 162 -7.43 5.28 -12.62
N PRO A 163 -6.10 5.06 -12.49
CA PRO A 163 -5.56 3.73 -12.26
C PRO A 163 -6.19 3.02 -11.05
N ASN A 164 -6.57 1.75 -11.25
CA ASN A 164 -7.21 0.90 -10.24
C ASN A 164 -8.55 1.44 -9.69
N CYS A 165 -9.22 2.33 -10.42
CA CYS A 165 -10.55 2.81 -10.04
C CYS A 165 -11.65 1.93 -10.62
N SER A 166 -12.43 1.30 -9.75
CA SER A 166 -13.63 0.54 -10.14
C SER A 166 -14.62 0.52 -8.99
N PHE A 167 -15.79 1.13 -9.20
CA PHE A 167 -16.93 1.07 -8.29
C PHE A 167 -18.21 0.70 -9.04
N GLY A 168 -19.17 0.11 -8.32
CA GLY A 168 -20.43 -0.32 -8.91
C GLY A 168 -21.26 0.87 -9.40
N ILE A 169 -21.66 0.81 -10.67
CA ILE A 169 -22.52 1.76 -11.39
C ILE A 169 -23.74 1.03 -11.94
#